data_AF-A0A258GQL9-F1
#
_entry.id   AF-A0A258GQL9-F1
#
_cell.length_a   1.000
_cell.length_b   1.000
_cell.length_c   1.000
_cell.angle_alpha   90.00
_cell.angle_beta   90.00
_cell.angle_gamma   90.00
#
_symmetry.space_group_name_H-M   'P 1'
#
loop_
_entity.id
_entity.type
_entity.pdbx_description
1 polymer ?
#
loop_
_entity_poly.entity_id
_entity_poly.type
_entity_poly.pdbx_seq_one_letter_code
_entity_poly.pdbx_strand_id
1 'polypeptide(L)'
;MRFFLWLLSVVALVLAGWIGGPVAMQSYRVATAANPERARQAVAYALLDAYRDASDGAIAPPSTGPDTASVRECGYDPATLLREDGVPFSKSIDWDITSLNLRAGQSHARGVRDIRAESLAKTQSTVQMSALIACHDTPLESVCRGRVAQMTAAIDGQEGQALADIRAMGRDSDRRILCAYLDGAAARRGIAKAAPAPTAAP
;
A
#
# COMPACT_ATOMS: atom_id res chain seq x y z
N MET A 1 24.49 -24.93 -36.96
CA MET A 1 25.15 -23.89 -36.11
C MET A 1 24.93 -22.46 -36.62
N ARG A 2 25.18 -22.12 -37.90
CA ARG A 2 25.00 -20.75 -38.43
C ARG A 2 23.57 -20.18 -38.32
N PHE A 3 22.55 -21.01 -38.51
CA PHE A 3 21.14 -20.61 -38.35
C PHE A 3 20.77 -20.24 -36.91
N PHE A 4 21.23 -21.04 -35.93
CA PHE A 4 21.00 -20.74 -34.51
C PHE A 4 21.69 -19.46 -34.05
N LEU A 5 22.91 -19.20 -34.53
CA LEU A 5 23.63 -17.94 -34.27
C LEU A 5 22.89 -16.73 -34.85
N TRP A 6 22.42 -16.82 -36.10
CA TRP A 6 21.64 -15.75 -36.72
C TRP A 6 20.32 -15.49 -35.99
N LEU A 7 19.61 -16.55 -35.61
CA LEU A 7 18.35 -16.45 -34.87
C LEU A 7 18.55 -15.81 -33.48
N LEU A 8 19.62 -16.19 -32.77
CA LEU A 8 19.99 -15.57 -31.49
C LEU A 8 20.33 -14.09 -31.65
N SER A 9 21.04 -13.70 -32.71
CA SER A 9 21.34 -12.28 -32.98
C SER A 9 20.09 -11.47 -33.28
N VAL A 10 19.14 -12.01 -34.05
CA VAL A 10 17.86 -11.35 -34.34
C VAL A 10 17.02 -11.22 -33.06
N VAL A 11 16.93 -12.26 -32.25
CA VAL A 11 16.24 -12.23 -30.95
C VAL A 11 16.87 -11.21 -30.01
N ALA A 12 18.21 -11.14 -29.95
CA ALA A 12 18.91 -10.15 -29.14
C ALA A 12 18.64 -8.71 -29.60
N LEU A 13 18.58 -8.47 -30.92
CA LEU A 13 18.23 -7.17 -31.49
C LEU A 13 16.79 -6.76 -31.19
N VAL A 14 15.85 -7.71 -31.30
CA VAL A 14 14.44 -7.45 -30.95
C VAL A 14 14.30 -7.15 -29.46
N LEU A 15 14.95 -7.93 -28.59
CA LEU A 15 14.96 -7.67 -27.14
C LEU A 15 15.59 -6.32 -26.79
N ALA A 16 16.72 -5.99 -27.44
CA ALA A 16 17.38 -4.70 -27.26
C ALA A 16 16.53 -3.53 -27.76
N GLY A 17 15.78 -3.69 -28.85
CA GLY A 17 14.84 -2.66 -29.33
C GLY A 17 13.63 -2.51 -28.41
N TRP A 18 13.06 -3.63 -27.96
CA TRP A 18 11.81 -3.66 -27.20
C TRP A 18 12.00 -3.15 -25.77
N ILE A 19 13.15 -3.45 -25.14
CA ILE A 19 13.52 -2.95 -23.80
C ILE A 19 14.29 -1.63 -23.89
N GLY A 20 15.26 -1.55 -24.81
CA GLY A 20 16.16 -0.39 -24.91
C GLY A 20 15.47 0.89 -25.37
N GLY A 21 14.46 0.81 -26.22
CA GLY A 21 13.66 1.97 -26.64
C GLY A 21 12.97 2.67 -25.46
N PRO A 22 12.11 1.98 -24.69
CA PRO A 22 11.49 2.51 -23.49
C PRO A 22 12.50 3.03 -22.45
N VAL A 23 13.59 2.29 -22.23
CA VAL A 23 14.66 2.67 -21.29
C VAL A 23 15.34 3.97 -21.69
N ALA A 24 15.73 4.10 -22.97
CA ALA A 24 16.36 5.30 -23.48
C ALA A 24 15.42 6.50 -23.40
N MET A 25 14.13 6.32 -23.73
CA MET A 25 13.14 7.39 -23.67
C MET A 25 12.90 7.88 -22.23
N GLN A 26 12.75 6.95 -21.27
CA GLN A 26 12.55 7.31 -19.86
C GLN A 26 13.80 7.97 -19.26
N SER A 27 14.98 7.46 -19.59
CA SER A 27 16.25 8.04 -19.14
C SER A 27 16.44 9.45 -19.69
N TYR A 28 16.11 9.66 -20.98
CA TYR A 28 16.12 10.98 -21.61
C TYR A 28 15.13 11.93 -20.91
N ARG A 29 13.88 11.50 -20.69
CA ARG A 29 12.85 12.32 -20.00
C ARG A 29 13.29 12.76 -18.62
N VAL A 30 13.92 11.86 -17.84
CA VAL A 30 14.46 12.21 -16.53
C VAL A 30 15.63 13.18 -16.63
N ALA A 31 16.54 12.99 -17.59
CA ALA A 31 17.69 13.86 -17.79
C ALA A 31 17.30 15.28 -18.23
N THR A 32 16.21 15.43 -18.99
CA THR A 32 15.72 16.73 -19.47
C THR A 32 14.61 17.34 -18.60
N ALA A 33 14.25 16.70 -17.48
CA ALA A 33 13.20 17.20 -16.60
C ALA A 33 13.66 18.43 -15.80
N ALA A 34 12.74 19.36 -15.55
CA ALA A 34 12.99 20.52 -14.69
C ALA A 34 13.35 20.14 -13.24
N ASN A 35 12.87 18.98 -12.77
CA ASN A 35 13.27 18.38 -11.51
C ASN A 35 13.58 16.89 -11.73
N PRO A 36 14.86 16.52 -11.89
CA PRO A 36 15.27 15.14 -12.15
C PRO A 36 14.90 14.17 -11.03
N GLU A 37 14.90 14.59 -9.77
CA GLU A 37 14.58 13.74 -8.62
C GLU A 37 13.11 13.33 -8.63
N ARG A 38 12.20 14.29 -8.84
CA ARG A 38 10.77 13.99 -9.00
C ARG A 38 10.51 13.10 -10.21
N ALA A 39 11.24 13.31 -11.30
CA ALA A 39 11.10 12.46 -12.49
C ALA A 39 11.59 11.02 -12.22
N ARG A 40 12.68 10.84 -11.47
CA ARG A 40 13.13 9.51 -11.01
C ARG A 40 12.11 8.85 -10.09
N GLN A 41 11.52 9.62 -9.18
CA GLN A 41 10.47 9.12 -8.29
C GLN A 41 9.24 8.67 -9.08
N ALA A 42 8.83 9.40 -10.13
CA ALA A 42 7.77 8.97 -11.03
C ALA A 42 8.08 7.64 -11.73
N VAL A 43 9.34 7.41 -12.12
CA VAL A 43 9.77 6.12 -12.68
C VAL A 43 9.73 5.01 -11.63
N ALA A 44 10.13 5.29 -10.38
CA ALA A 44 10.01 4.34 -9.28
C ALA A 44 8.53 3.99 -8.98
N TYR A 45 7.64 4.99 -9.02
CA TYR A 45 6.19 4.75 -8.90
C TYR A 45 5.64 3.87 -10.00
N ALA A 46 6.06 4.10 -11.26
CA ALA A 46 5.65 3.28 -12.39
C ALA A 46 6.18 1.84 -12.28
N LEU A 47 7.39 1.65 -11.74
CA LEU A 47 7.94 0.32 -11.47
C LEU A 47 7.10 -0.43 -10.43
N LEU A 48 6.77 0.24 -9.33
CA LEU A 48 5.93 -0.35 -8.28
C LEU A 48 4.51 -0.64 -8.78
N ASP A 49 3.96 0.17 -9.70
CA ASP A 49 2.66 -0.10 -10.31
C ASP A 49 2.70 -1.29 -11.28
N ALA A 50 3.72 -1.37 -12.14
CA ALA A 50 3.88 -2.46 -13.10
C ALA A 50 3.99 -3.83 -12.40
N TYR A 51 4.64 -3.86 -11.24
CA TYR A 51 4.79 -5.07 -10.42
C TYR A 51 3.96 -5.00 -9.15
N ARG A 52 2.88 -4.22 -9.15
CA ARG A 52 1.90 -4.30 -8.07
C ARG A 52 1.26 -5.66 -8.20
N ASP A 53 1.79 -6.63 -7.46
CA ASP A 53 1.13 -7.92 -7.35
C ASP A 53 -0.34 -7.63 -7.02
N ALA A 54 -1.26 -8.30 -7.72
CA ALA A 54 -2.66 -8.37 -7.29
C ALA A 54 -2.81 -8.97 -5.86
N SER A 55 -1.68 -9.29 -5.21
CA SER A 55 -1.51 -9.69 -3.82
C SER A 55 -0.91 -8.60 -2.91
N ASP A 56 -1.38 -7.34 -2.98
CA ASP A 56 -1.47 -6.48 -1.76
C ASP A 56 -2.42 -7.11 -0.69
N GLY A 57 -2.66 -8.43 -0.76
CA GLY A 57 -3.89 -9.10 -0.40
C GLY A 57 -5.05 -8.58 -1.26
N ALA A 58 -6.06 -9.41 -1.48
CA ALA A 58 -7.39 -8.82 -1.30
C ALA A 58 -7.31 -8.06 0.03
N ILE A 59 -7.73 -6.79 0.08
CA ILE A 59 -8.05 -6.21 1.38
C ILE A 59 -9.11 -7.17 1.92
N ALA A 60 -8.67 -8.15 2.70
CA ALA A 60 -9.57 -9.10 3.30
C ALA A 60 -10.45 -8.17 4.12
N PRO A 61 -11.75 -8.08 3.79
CA PRO A 61 -12.63 -7.28 4.62
C PRO A 61 -12.34 -7.73 6.05
N PRO A 62 -12.06 -6.79 6.98
CA PRO A 62 -11.83 -7.16 8.37
C PRO A 62 -12.92 -8.16 8.75
N SER A 63 -12.52 -9.22 9.45
CA SER A 63 -13.36 -10.38 9.76
C SER A 63 -14.82 -9.96 9.92
N THR A 64 -15.75 -10.66 9.26
CA THR A 64 -17.21 -10.35 9.23
C THR A 64 -17.91 -10.33 10.61
N GLY A 65 -17.16 -10.39 11.71
CA GLY A 65 -17.64 -10.15 13.06
C GLY A 65 -17.48 -8.68 13.49
N PRO A 66 -18.34 -8.19 14.39
CA PRO A 66 -18.21 -6.86 14.95
C PRO A 66 -16.87 -6.69 15.66
N ASP A 67 -16.14 -5.63 15.35
CA ASP A 67 -14.86 -5.30 15.98
C ASP A 67 -15.07 -4.74 17.40
N THR A 68 -15.42 -5.64 18.32
CA THR A 68 -15.71 -5.30 19.72
C THR A 68 -14.47 -4.85 20.51
N ALA A 69 -13.27 -5.10 20.01
CA ALA A 69 -12.03 -4.66 20.64
C ALA A 69 -11.82 -3.16 20.42
N SER A 70 -11.92 -2.70 19.18
CA SER A 70 -11.76 -1.28 18.84
C SER A 70 -12.87 -0.41 19.46
N VAL A 71 -14.10 -0.94 19.61
CA VAL A 71 -15.18 -0.25 20.34
C VAL A 71 -14.85 -0.06 21.82
N ARG A 72 -14.28 -1.09 22.47
CA ARG A 72 -13.81 -1.00 23.87
C ARG A 72 -12.66 -0.03 24.02
N GLU A 73 -11.74 0.01 23.06
CA GLU A 73 -10.62 0.96 23.05
C GLU A 73 -11.06 2.43 22.94
N CYS A 74 -12.24 2.69 22.39
CA CYS A 74 -12.88 4.01 22.37
C CYS A 74 -13.68 4.32 23.65
N GLY A 75 -13.71 3.40 24.62
CA GLY A 75 -14.38 3.57 25.91
C GLY A 75 -15.88 3.23 25.87
N TYR A 76 -16.34 2.44 24.90
CA TYR A 76 -17.74 2.03 24.79
C TYR A 76 -17.94 0.56 25.13
N ASP A 77 -19.09 0.23 25.70
CA ASP A 77 -19.55 -1.16 25.78
C ASP A 77 -20.08 -1.60 24.41
N PRO A 78 -19.48 -2.61 23.75
CA PRO A 78 -19.92 -3.11 22.46
C PRO A 78 -21.37 -3.60 22.47
N ALA A 79 -21.82 -4.21 23.58
CA ALA A 79 -23.18 -4.74 23.67
C ALA A 79 -24.25 -3.63 23.68
N THR A 80 -23.90 -2.47 24.22
CA THR A 80 -24.77 -1.29 24.25
C THR A 80 -24.68 -0.51 22.93
N LEU A 81 -23.47 -0.34 22.38
CA LEU A 81 -23.25 0.49 21.19
C LEU A 81 -23.65 -0.18 19.89
N LEU A 82 -23.43 -1.49 19.77
CA LEU A 82 -23.70 -2.28 18.57
C LEU A 82 -25.08 -2.96 18.58
N ARG A 83 -25.91 -2.70 19.60
CA ARG A 83 -27.24 -3.30 19.74
C ARG A 83 -28.15 -2.94 18.55
N GLU A 84 -28.82 -3.94 17.99
CA GLU A 84 -29.64 -3.88 16.77
C GLU A 84 -31.13 -3.52 17.00
N ASP A 85 -31.47 -2.84 18.09
CA ASP A 85 -32.88 -2.55 18.36
C ASP A 85 -33.36 -1.36 17.50
N GLY A 86 -34.01 -1.65 16.36
CA GLY A 86 -34.90 -0.71 15.65
C GLY A 86 -34.37 0.07 14.43
N VAL A 87 -33.21 -0.28 13.83
CA VAL A 87 -32.68 0.42 12.63
C VAL A 87 -32.24 -0.59 11.55
N PRO A 88 -32.67 -0.45 10.28
CA PRO A 88 -32.28 -1.38 9.21
C PRO A 88 -30.77 -1.38 8.95
N PHE A 89 -30.24 -2.57 8.71
CA PHE A 89 -28.82 -2.95 8.59
C PHE A 89 -27.98 -2.09 7.62
N SER A 90 -28.63 -1.41 6.67
CA SER A 90 -27.96 -0.48 5.72
C SER A 90 -27.49 0.84 6.36
N LYS A 91 -27.74 1.05 7.66
CA LYS A 91 -27.27 2.19 8.48
C LYS A 91 -26.55 1.74 9.77
N SER A 92 -26.10 0.50 9.84
CA SER A 92 -25.39 -0.01 11.02
C SER A 92 -23.95 0.51 11.07
N ILE A 93 -23.49 0.77 12.28
CA ILE A 93 -22.14 1.22 12.61
C ILE A 93 -21.08 0.33 11.94
N ASP A 94 -21.36 -0.96 11.75
CA ASP A 94 -20.44 -1.93 11.17
C ASP A 94 -20.04 -1.63 9.71
N TRP A 95 -20.93 -1.08 8.90
CA TRP A 95 -20.61 -0.74 7.51
C TRP A 95 -19.72 0.49 7.42
N ASP A 96 -19.94 1.46 8.30
CA ASP A 96 -19.11 2.65 8.41
C ASP A 96 -17.72 2.30 8.98
N ILE A 97 -17.63 1.41 9.98
CA ILE A 97 -16.35 0.88 10.49
C ILE A 97 -15.59 0.12 9.40
N THR A 98 -16.29 -0.74 8.64
CA THR A 98 -15.69 -1.46 7.51
C THR A 98 -15.15 -0.48 6.47
N SER A 99 -15.91 0.56 6.12
CA SER A 99 -15.48 1.60 5.18
C SER A 99 -14.27 2.40 5.68
N LEU A 100 -14.21 2.68 6.98
CA LEU A 100 -13.09 3.35 7.64
C LEU A 100 -11.84 2.47 7.59
N ASN A 101 -11.96 1.19 7.90
CA ASN A 101 -10.87 0.22 7.82
C ASN A 101 -10.37 0.02 6.38
N LEU A 102 -11.28 0.02 5.39
CA LEU A 102 -10.90 -0.01 3.97
C LEU A 102 -10.13 1.26 3.58
N ARG A 103 -10.58 2.44 4.01
CA ARG A 103 -9.91 3.72 3.74
C ARG A 103 -8.54 3.80 4.41
N ALA A 104 -8.45 3.32 5.65
CA ALA A 104 -7.22 3.16 6.42
C ALA A 104 -6.20 2.29 5.68
N GLY A 105 -6.63 1.09 5.24
CA GLY A 105 -5.79 0.18 4.45
C GLY A 105 -5.26 0.83 3.17
N GLN A 106 -6.10 1.59 2.45
CA GLN A 106 -5.68 2.35 1.27
C GLN A 106 -4.72 3.50 1.58
N SER A 107 -4.84 4.15 2.74
CA SER A 107 -3.92 5.19 3.17
C SER A 107 -2.56 4.60 3.54
N HIS A 108 -2.56 3.47 4.24
CA HIS A 108 -1.33 2.75 4.59
C HIS A 108 -0.59 2.27 3.34
N ALA A 109 -1.28 1.63 2.40
CA ALA A 109 -0.70 1.15 1.15
C ALA A 109 -0.06 2.30 0.35
N ARG A 110 -0.70 3.47 0.30
CA ARG A 110 -0.13 4.67 -0.31
C ARG A 110 1.13 5.14 0.41
N GLY A 111 1.11 5.25 1.73
CA GLY A 111 2.29 5.67 2.50
C GLY A 111 3.50 4.74 2.34
N VAL A 112 3.27 3.42 2.37
CA VAL A 112 4.32 2.42 2.11
C VAL A 112 4.86 2.56 0.69
N ARG A 113 3.98 2.75 -0.30
CA ARG A 113 4.37 2.95 -1.68
C ARG A 113 5.20 4.22 -1.87
N ASP A 114 4.83 5.31 -1.22
CA ASP A 114 5.52 6.58 -1.32
C ASP A 114 6.95 6.50 -0.76
N ILE A 115 7.12 5.88 0.41
CA ILE A 115 8.44 5.59 0.99
C ILE A 115 9.26 4.73 0.02
N ARG A 116 8.70 3.61 -0.44
CA ARG A 116 9.41 2.70 -1.35
C ARG A 116 9.81 3.40 -2.65
N ALA A 117 8.93 4.21 -3.24
CA ALA A 117 9.21 4.95 -4.46
C ALA A 117 10.33 5.98 -4.25
N GLU A 118 10.31 6.69 -3.12
CA GLU A 118 11.36 7.64 -2.77
C GLU A 118 12.71 6.94 -2.56
N SER A 119 12.76 5.86 -1.79
CA SER A 119 14.00 5.12 -1.52
C SER A 119 14.52 4.41 -2.76
N LEU A 120 13.65 3.89 -3.64
CA LEU A 120 14.04 3.38 -4.96
C LEU A 120 14.66 4.49 -5.82
N ALA A 121 14.05 5.67 -5.87
CA ALA A 121 14.55 6.79 -6.67
C ALA A 121 15.92 7.31 -6.18
N LYS A 122 16.20 7.18 -4.88
CA LYS A 122 17.49 7.54 -4.27
C LYS A 122 18.57 6.47 -4.51
N THR A 123 18.21 5.20 -4.41
CA THR A 123 19.20 4.10 -4.40
C THR A 123 19.41 3.43 -5.76
N GLN A 124 18.47 3.58 -6.69
CA GLN A 124 18.47 2.87 -7.98
C GLN A 124 18.55 3.85 -9.15
N SER A 125 19.17 3.38 -10.24
CA SER A 125 19.24 4.17 -11.47
C SER A 125 17.92 4.13 -12.25
N THR A 126 17.61 5.22 -12.96
CA THR A 126 16.46 5.28 -13.89
C THR A 126 16.52 4.18 -14.94
N VAL A 127 17.73 3.88 -15.43
CA VAL A 127 17.98 2.85 -16.45
C VAL A 127 17.54 1.48 -15.93
N GLN A 128 17.96 1.11 -14.72
CA GLN A 128 17.59 -0.16 -14.12
C GLN A 128 16.08 -0.25 -13.86
N MET A 129 15.46 0.80 -13.31
CA MET A 129 14.02 0.80 -13.03
C MET A 129 13.19 0.72 -14.31
N SER A 130 13.54 1.50 -15.35
CA SER A 130 12.85 1.46 -16.65
C SER A 130 13.05 0.14 -17.40
N ALA A 131 14.20 -0.51 -17.24
CA ALA A 131 14.44 -1.83 -17.81
C ALA A 131 13.55 -2.89 -17.15
N LEU A 132 13.39 -2.81 -15.82
CA LEU A 132 12.48 -3.69 -15.10
C LEU A 132 11.02 -3.43 -15.49
N ILE A 133 10.59 -2.18 -15.64
CA ILE A 133 9.25 -1.84 -16.17
C ILE A 133 9.04 -2.50 -17.54
N ALA A 134 9.96 -2.29 -18.48
CA ALA A 134 9.84 -2.86 -19.83
C ALA A 134 9.88 -4.39 -19.83
N CYS A 135 10.54 -5.01 -18.85
CA CYS A 135 10.57 -6.46 -18.69
C CYS A 135 9.21 -7.06 -18.29
N HIS A 136 8.28 -6.25 -17.76
CA HIS A 136 6.97 -6.73 -17.31
C HIS A 136 6.18 -7.42 -18.42
N ASP A 137 6.22 -6.87 -19.63
CA ASP A 137 5.49 -7.40 -20.79
C ASP A 137 6.27 -8.48 -21.56
N THR A 138 7.31 -9.08 -20.95
CA THR A 138 8.22 -10.01 -21.62
C THR A 138 8.14 -11.43 -21.04
N PRO A 139 8.63 -12.46 -21.76
CA PRO A 139 8.72 -13.83 -21.22
C PRO A 139 9.62 -13.96 -19.98
N LEU A 140 10.40 -12.93 -19.64
CA LEU A 140 11.30 -12.88 -18.49
C LEU A 140 10.64 -12.22 -17.26
N GLU A 141 9.34 -11.94 -17.31
CA GLU A 141 8.59 -11.27 -16.24
C GLU A 141 8.84 -11.91 -14.87
N SER A 142 8.82 -13.24 -14.75
CA SER A 142 9.03 -13.93 -13.47
C SER A 142 10.40 -13.65 -12.84
N VAL A 143 11.44 -13.53 -13.67
CA VAL A 143 12.80 -13.19 -13.23
C VAL A 143 12.85 -11.72 -12.79
N CYS A 144 12.25 -10.83 -13.57
CA CYS A 144 12.20 -9.40 -13.26
C CYS A 144 11.36 -9.10 -12.02
N ARG A 145 10.24 -9.80 -11.84
CA ARG A 145 9.41 -9.75 -10.62
C ARG A 145 10.21 -10.18 -9.40
N GLY A 146 10.94 -11.29 -9.48
CA GLY A 146 11.83 -11.74 -8.41
C GLY A 146 12.90 -10.70 -8.07
N ARG A 147 13.45 -10.00 -9.08
CA ARG A 147 14.41 -8.92 -8.86
C ARG A 147 13.78 -7.70 -8.20
N VAL A 148 12.59 -7.28 -8.62
CA VAL A 148 11.85 -6.18 -8.00
C VAL A 148 11.53 -6.52 -6.54
N ALA A 149 11.08 -7.74 -6.25
CA ALA A 149 10.80 -8.19 -4.88
C ALA A 149 12.04 -8.13 -3.97
N GLN A 150 13.22 -8.50 -4.47
CA GLN A 150 14.48 -8.34 -3.73
C GLN A 150 14.80 -6.88 -3.44
N MET A 151 14.60 -5.99 -4.43
CA MET A 151 14.86 -4.56 -4.29
C MET A 151 13.91 -3.93 -3.25
N THR A 152 12.62 -4.25 -3.31
CA THR A 152 11.63 -3.77 -2.34
C THR A 152 11.90 -4.32 -0.94
N ALA A 153 12.28 -5.60 -0.81
CA ALA A 153 12.61 -6.19 0.49
C ALA A 153 13.87 -5.56 1.11
N ALA A 154 14.88 -5.23 0.30
CA ALA A 154 16.06 -4.51 0.76
C ALA A 154 15.70 -3.10 1.28
N ILE A 155 14.81 -2.40 0.57
CA ILE A 155 14.31 -1.10 1.00
C ILE A 155 13.47 -1.22 2.27
N ASP A 156 12.60 -2.22 2.37
CA ASP A 156 11.81 -2.45 3.59
C ASP A 156 12.70 -2.69 4.81
N GLY A 157 13.86 -3.35 4.62
CA GLY A 157 14.87 -3.50 5.67
C GLY A 157 15.58 -2.20 6.05
N GLN A 158 15.86 -1.32 5.08
CA GLN A 158 16.50 -0.02 5.32
C GLN A 158 15.56 1.00 5.94
N GLU A 159 14.31 1.05 5.46
CA GLU A 159 13.26 1.99 5.86
C GLU A 159 12.35 1.41 6.96
N GLY A 160 12.78 0.34 7.64
CA GLY A 160 11.96 -0.39 8.60
C GLY A 160 11.34 0.50 9.68
N GLN A 161 12.08 1.51 10.14
CA GLN A 161 11.58 2.49 11.12
C GLN A 161 10.51 3.40 10.51
N ALA A 162 10.75 3.99 9.33
CA ALA A 162 9.79 4.87 8.67
C ALA A 162 8.49 4.12 8.30
N LEU A 163 8.62 2.85 7.87
CA LEU A 163 7.48 1.97 7.61
C LEU A 163 6.71 1.62 8.90
N ALA A 164 7.43 1.39 10.01
CA ALA A 164 6.81 1.18 11.32
C ALA A 164 6.06 2.43 11.82
N ASP A 165 6.63 3.61 11.59
CA ASP A 165 6.04 4.90 11.96
C ASP A 165 4.75 5.16 11.15
N ILE A 166 4.73 4.88 9.83
CA ILE A 166 3.50 4.96 9.03
C ILE A 166 2.43 3.98 9.54
N ARG A 167 2.82 2.76 9.95
CA ARG A 167 1.86 1.81 10.56
C ARG A 167 1.33 2.32 11.90
N ALA A 168 2.18 2.94 12.72
CA ALA A 168 1.77 3.49 14.01
C ALA A 168 0.85 4.71 13.83
N MET A 169 1.25 5.67 12.99
CA MET A 169 0.43 6.86 12.66
C MET A 169 -0.89 6.48 12.00
N GLY A 170 -0.88 5.48 11.10
CA GLY A 170 -2.09 4.91 10.52
C GLY A 170 -3.04 4.42 11.60
N ARG A 171 -2.59 3.49 12.45
CA ARG A 171 -3.39 2.95 13.56
C ARG A 171 -3.92 4.04 14.50
N ASP A 172 -3.11 5.02 14.85
CA ASP A 172 -3.52 6.12 15.74
C ASP A 172 -4.56 7.03 15.07
N SER A 173 -4.37 7.36 13.80
CA SER A 173 -5.31 8.16 13.01
C SER A 173 -6.64 7.42 12.84
N ASP A 174 -6.58 6.14 12.48
CA ASP A 174 -7.76 5.28 12.29
C ASP A 174 -8.54 5.14 13.59
N ARG A 175 -7.84 4.93 14.72
CA ARG A 175 -8.45 4.89 16.05
C ARG A 175 -9.14 6.20 16.39
N ARG A 176 -8.51 7.36 16.14
CA ARG A 176 -9.15 8.67 16.39
C ARG A 176 -10.40 8.87 15.53
N ILE A 177 -10.34 8.52 14.24
CA ILE A 177 -11.47 8.65 13.33
C ILE A 177 -12.60 7.72 13.76
N LEU A 178 -12.28 6.46 14.09
CA LEU A 178 -13.22 5.49 14.61
C LEU A 178 -13.88 6.00 15.90
N CYS A 179 -13.09 6.44 16.89
CA CYS A 179 -13.65 6.92 18.16
C CYS A 179 -14.51 8.17 17.96
N ALA A 180 -14.11 9.12 17.08
CA ALA A 180 -14.93 10.29 16.76
C ALA A 180 -16.25 9.91 16.07
N TYR A 181 -16.21 8.91 15.18
CA TYR A 181 -17.42 8.37 14.56
C TYR A 181 -18.34 7.72 15.61
N LEU A 182 -17.78 6.88 16.49
CA LEU A 182 -18.52 6.24 17.58
C LEU A 182 -19.09 7.26 18.57
N ASP A 183 -18.37 8.34 18.87
CA ASP A 183 -18.86 9.46 19.69
C ASP A 183 -20.11 10.08 19.06
N GLY A 184 -20.10 10.32 17.75
CA GLY A 184 -21.26 10.82 17.02
C GLY A 184 -22.43 9.83 16.98
N ALA A 185 -22.15 8.54 16.84
CA ALA A 185 -23.17 7.49 16.85
C ALA A 185 -23.80 7.32 18.25
N ALA A 186 -22.99 7.34 19.30
CA ALA A 186 -23.40 7.27 20.69
C ALA A 186 -24.24 8.48 21.09
N ALA A 187 -23.84 9.69 20.69
CA ALA A 187 -24.60 10.92 20.93
C ALA A 187 -26.01 10.87 20.32
N ARG A 188 -26.16 10.34 19.10
CA ARG A 188 -27.47 10.15 18.45
C ARG A 188 -28.37 9.14 19.18
N ARG A 189 -27.77 8.22 19.93
CA ARG A 189 -28.46 7.14 20.64
C ARG A 189 -28.56 7.37 22.16
N GLY A 190 -28.03 8.48 22.67
CA GLY A 190 -27.98 8.76 24.12
C GLY A 190 -27.11 7.79 24.92
N ILE A 191 -26.12 7.16 24.29
CA ILE A 191 -25.25 6.16 24.92
C ILE A 191 -24.04 6.86 25.54
N ALA A 192 -23.81 6.66 26.85
CA ALA A 192 -22.63 7.16 27.53
C ALA A 192 -21.42 6.21 27.34
N LYS A 193 -20.20 6.76 27.46
CA LYS A 193 -18.98 5.94 27.55
C LYS A 193 -19.05 5.07 28.81
N ALA A 194 -18.56 3.83 28.70
CA ALA A 194 -18.38 2.97 29.85
C ALA A 194 -17.37 3.64 30.79
N ALA A 195 -17.69 3.73 32.09
CA ALA A 195 -16.73 4.23 33.08
C ALA A 195 -15.44 3.38 33.02
N PRO A 196 -14.24 3.99 33.13
CA PRO A 196 -13.01 3.22 33.18
C PRO A 196 -13.10 2.24 34.35
N ALA A 197 -12.73 0.98 34.12
CA ALA A 197 -12.66 0.00 35.20
C ALA A 197 -11.73 0.55 36.30
N PRO A 198 -12.11 0.48 37.59
CA PRO A 198 -11.26 0.96 38.67
C PRO A 198 -9.92 0.23 38.60
N THR A 199 -8.84 0.98 38.41
CA THR A 199 -7.48 0.47 38.44
C THR A 199 -7.29 -0.21 39.79
N ALA A 200 -6.96 -1.51 39.80
CA ALA A 200 -6.57 -2.18 41.04
C ALA A 200 -5.39 -1.40 41.64
N ALA A 201 -5.57 -0.93 42.88
CA ALA A 201 -4.51 -0.25 43.61
C ALA A 201 -3.31 -1.20 43.78
N PRO A 202 -2.07 -0.66 43.75
CA PRO A 202 -0.84 -1.45 43.87
C PRO A 202 -0.75 -2.23 45.19
#